data_AF-A0A1D6G2Z6-F1
#
_entry.id   AF-A0A1D6G2Z6-F1
#
_cell.length_a   1.000
_cell.length_b   1.000
_cell.length_c   1.000
_cell.angle_alpha   90.00
_cell.angle_beta   90.00
_cell.angle_gamma   90.00
#
_symmetry.space_group_name_H-M   'P 1'
#
loop_
_entity.id
_entity.type
_entity.pdbx_description
1 polymer ?
#
loop_
_entity_poly.entity_id
_entity_poly.type
_entity_poly.pdbx_seq_one_letter_code
_entity_poly.pdbx_strand_id
1 'polypeptide(L)'
;MRYLLTAVYLVAIQYYTRIGGKVSVNLIKYENNQGEESSSASLVYKAFGLYFMQSYIGLFYHASLHRDILALRRVLIQRLIVYQVLENLIENSIPYLKYSYKKYIAVHKKKRGKESTVGRSVRLSTRVEKEYLKPSYTASIGAELEDGLFDDFLELTLQFGMIMMFACAFPLIFCFAALNNVTELRADALKLLVMLKRPVPRAAATIGAWLNIFQFLVVMAICTNCLLLVCLYDVEGKWRIEPGLAAILIMEHALLLIKFGFSHFVPEEPAWVRANRVRYVAQAQNVCSKQLLRSISKFQGKLD
;
A
#
# COMPACT_ATOMS: atom_id res chain seq x y z
N MET A 1 -8.41 -4.28 -34.90
CA MET A 1 -8.33 -5.59 -34.22
C MET A 1 -7.34 -5.59 -33.05
N ARG A 2 -6.02 -5.38 -33.24
CA ARG A 2 -5.01 -5.51 -32.17
C ARG A 2 -5.25 -4.61 -30.93
N TYR A 3 -5.59 -3.34 -31.13
CA TYR A 3 -5.91 -2.41 -30.02
C TYR A 3 -7.23 -2.73 -29.32
N LEU A 4 -8.22 -3.27 -30.05
CA LEU A 4 -9.51 -3.67 -29.48
C LEU A 4 -9.34 -4.87 -28.54
N LEU A 5 -8.59 -5.88 -28.96
CA LEU A 5 -8.23 -7.04 -28.12
C LEU A 5 -7.49 -6.61 -26.85
N THR A 6 -6.57 -5.65 -26.97
CA THR A 6 -5.82 -5.12 -25.82
C THR A 6 -6.75 -4.38 -24.85
N ALA A 7 -7.66 -3.55 -25.37
CA ALA A 7 -8.64 -2.86 -24.53
C ALA A 7 -9.59 -3.83 -23.81
N VAL A 8 -10.08 -4.85 -24.51
CA VAL A 8 -10.92 -5.91 -23.93
C VAL A 8 -10.16 -6.67 -22.84
N TYR A 9 -8.89 -7.02 -23.09
CA TYR A 9 -8.03 -7.67 -22.11
C TYR A 9 -7.86 -6.83 -20.84
N LEU A 10 -7.57 -5.53 -20.96
CA LEU A 10 -7.42 -4.64 -19.82
C LEU A 10 -8.71 -4.53 -19.00
N VAL A 11 -9.87 -4.40 -19.66
CA VAL A 11 -11.18 -4.37 -19.00
C VAL A 11 -11.46 -5.69 -18.29
N ALA A 12 -11.16 -6.83 -18.94
CA ALA A 12 -11.37 -8.15 -18.38
C ALA A 12 -10.52 -8.36 -17.11
N ILE A 13 -9.24 -8.02 -17.13
CA ILE A 13 -8.38 -8.16 -15.94
C ILE A 13 -8.85 -7.27 -14.80
N GLN A 14 -9.25 -6.02 -15.10
CA GLN A 14 -9.79 -5.13 -14.08
C GLN A 14 -11.07 -5.69 -13.45
N TYR A 15 -11.90 -6.33 -14.27
CA TYR A 15 -13.11 -7.01 -13.81
C TYR A 15 -12.79 -8.22 -12.92
N TYR A 16 -11.89 -9.10 -13.35
CA TYR A 16 -11.48 -10.27 -12.55
C TYR A 16 -10.83 -9.89 -11.23
N THR A 17 -9.99 -8.85 -11.21
CA THR A 17 -9.34 -8.39 -9.97
C THR A 17 -10.36 -7.86 -8.98
N ARG A 18 -11.38 -7.11 -9.45
CA ARG A 18 -12.49 -6.67 -8.60
C ARG A 18 -13.30 -7.84 -8.04
N ILE A 19 -13.52 -8.90 -8.83
CA ILE A 19 -14.18 -10.11 -8.33
C ILE A 19 -13.30 -10.79 -7.28
N GLY A 20 -12.01 -10.99 -7.56
CA GLY A 20 -11.06 -11.61 -6.63
C GLY A 20 -10.97 -10.84 -5.31
N GLY A 21 -11.03 -9.51 -5.35
CA GLY A 21 -11.12 -8.67 -4.16
C GLY A 21 -12.36 -8.96 -3.31
N LYS A 22 -13.55 -9.01 -3.92
CA LYS A 22 -14.80 -9.36 -3.21
C LYS A 22 -14.75 -10.78 -2.63
N VAL A 23 -14.20 -11.73 -3.38
CA VAL A 23 -14.00 -13.11 -2.93
C VAL A 23 -13.05 -13.14 -1.72
N SER A 24 -11.99 -12.34 -1.73
CA SER A 24 -11.04 -12.23 -0.61
C SER A 24 -11.72 -11.71 0.67
N VAL A 25 -12.58 -10.70 0.56
CA VAL A 25 -13.39 -10.21 1.69
C VAL A 25 -14.35 -11.28 2.21
N ASN A 26 -14.95 -12.05 1.32
CA ASN A 26 -15.87 -13.13 1.72
C ASN A 26 -15.13 -14.28 2.40
N LEU A 27 -13.95 -14.66 1.91
CA LEU A 27 -13.10 -15.73 2.47
C LEU A 27 -12.74 -15.47 3.93
N ILE A 28 -12.48 -14.22 4.29
CA ILE A 28 -12.14 -13.83 5.67
C ILE A 28 -13.24 -14.19 6.66
N LYS A 29 -14.51 -14.12 6.25
CA LYS A 29 -15.66 -14.49 7.11
C LYS A 29 -15.64 -15.98 7.48
N TYR A 30 -14.95 -16.80 6.69
CA TYR A 30 -14.80 -18.24 6.92
C TYR A 30 -13.44 -18.60 7.52
N GLU A 31 -12.48 -17.67 7.59
CA GLU A 31 -11.18 -17.90 8.22
C GLU A 31 -11.28 -17.74 9.74
N ASN A 32 -10.80 -18.73 10.48
CA ASN A 32 -10.73 -18.67 11.94
C ASN A 32 -9.54 -17.82 12.40
N ASN A 33 -9.61 -16.50 12.13
CA ASN A 33 -8.59 -15.54 12.52
C ASN A 33 -8.68 -15.22 14.01
N GLN A 34 -7.55 -15.24 14.72
CA GLN A 34 -7.51 -15.01 16.17
C GLN A 34 -7.83 -13.56 16.58
N GLY A 35 -7.73 -12.59 15.65
CA GLY A 35 -8.02 -11.17 15.91
C GLY A 35 -8.14 -10.31 14.64
N GLU A 36 -8.57 -9.06 14.83
CA GLU A 36 -8.80 -8.09 13.74
C GLU A 36 -7.53 -7.77 12.94
N GLU A 37 -6.37 -7.72 13.60
CA GLU A 37 -5.08 -7.48 12.96
C GLU A 37 -4.68 -8.64 12.04
N SER A 38 -4.83 -9.88 12.50
CA SER A 38 -4.58 -11.08 11.69
C SER A 38 -5.51 -11.18 10.49
N SER A 39 -6.78 -10.84 10.69
CA SER A 39 -7.80 -10.80 9.63
C SER A 39 -7.45 -9.75 8.57
N SER A 40 -7.08 -8.54 9.02
CA SER A 40 -6.63 -7.45 8.15
C SER A 40 -5.37 -7.83 7.38
N ALA A 41 -4.39 -8.47 8.04
CA ALA A 41 -3.17 -8.94 7.39
C ALA A 41 -3.45 -10.02 6.33
N SER A 42 -4.30 -11.02 6.63
CA SER A 42 -4.72 -12.05 5.67
C SER A 42 -5.36 -11.43 4.43
N LEU A 43 -6.22 -10.42 4.62
CA LEU A 43 -6.81 -9.68 3.49
C LEU A 43 -5.75 -9.02 2.63
N VAL A 44 -4.83 -8.30 3.26
CA VAL A 44 -3.78 -7.55 2.57
C VAL A 44 -2.95 -8.49 1.71
N TYR A 45 -2.57 -9.67 2.22
CA TYR A 45 -1.84 -10.67 1.42
C TYR A 45 -2.62 -11.18 0.22
N LYS A 46 -3.91 -11.53 0.39
CA LYS A 46 -4.75 -12.03 -0.71
C LYS A 46 -4.96 -10.98 -1.79
N ALA A 47 -5.32 -9.76 -1.36
CA ALA A 47 -5.54 -8.65 -2.25
C ALA A 47 -4.25 -8.26 -2.98
N PHE A 48 -3.14 -8.10 -2.25
CA PHE A 48 -1.84 -7.82 -2.85
C PHE A 48 -1.46 -8.88 -3.89
N GLY A 49 -1.63 -10.17 -3.60
CA GLY A 49 -1.35 -11.24 -4.56
C GLY A 49 -2.10 -11.10 -5.87
N LEU A 50 -3.39 -10.74 -5.83
CA LEU A 50 -4.20 -10.50 -7.03
C LEU A 50 -3.68 -9.32 -7.85
N TYR A 51 -3.44 -8.18 -7.20
CA TYR A 51 -2.98 -6.96 -7.88
C TYR A 51 -1.53 -7.08 -8.35
N PHE A 52 -0.68 -7.81 -7.62
CA PHE A 52 0.68 -8.17 -8.02
C PHE A 52 0.64 -9.00 -9.31
N MET A 53 -0.16 -10.06 -9.35
CA MET A 53 -0.26 -10.90 -10.55
C MET A 53 -0.85 -10.11 -11.72
N GLN A 54 -1.95 -9.37 -11.52
CA GLN A 54 -2.50 -8.47 -12.54
C GLN A 54 -1.43 -7.51 -13.09
N SER A 55 -0.62 -6.96 -12.20
CA SER A 55 0.34 -5.91 -12.56
C SER A 55 1.58 -6.44 -13.25
N TYR A 56 2.14 -7.55 -12.79
CA TYR A 56 3.47 -7.97 -13.21
C TYR A 56 3.47 -9.15 -14.16
N ILE A 57 2.39 -9.92 -14.30
CA ILE A 57 2.38 -11.11 -15.17
C ILE A 57 2.74 -10.78 -16.61
N GLY A 58 2.20 -9.69 -17.16
CA GLY A 58 2.53 -9.23 -18.51
C GLY A 58 3.98 -8.75 -18.64
N LEU A 59 4.53 -8.13 -17.59
CA LEU A 59 5.93 -7.69 -17.58
C LEU A 59 6.90 -8.88 -17.49
N PHE A 60 6.58 -9.88 -16.66
CA PHE A 60 7.35 -11.13 -16.60
C PHE A 60 7.26 -11.93 -17.90
N TYR A 61 6.12 -11.89 -18.58
CA TYR A 61 5.95 -12.48 -19.90
C TYR A 61 6.89 -11.83 -20.93
N HIS A 62 6.95 -10.49 -20.96
CA HIS A 62 7.89 -9.77 -21.83
C HIS A 62 9.36 -10.01 -21.47
N ALA A 63 9.68 -10.02 -20.18
CA ALA A 63 11.04 -10.22 -19.68
C ALA A 63 11.56 -11.64 -19.95
N SER A 64 10.79 -12.66 -19.59
CA SER A 64 11.27 -14.06 -19.56
C SER A 64 11.04 -14.80 -20.88
N LEU A 65 9.87 -14.62 -21.48
CA LEU A 65 9.43 -15.42 -22.64
C LEU A 65 9.80 -14.76 -23.97
N HIS A 66 9.49 -13.47 -24.12
CA HIS A 66 9.84 -12.72 -25.33
C HIS A 66 11.30 -12.25 -25.37
N ARG A 67 11.96 -12.12 -24.21
CA ARG A 67 13.36 -11.69 -24.06
C ARG A 67 13.69 -10.36 -24.77
N ASP A 68 12.69 -9.48 -24.97
CA ASP A 68 12.88 -8.17 -25.60
C ASP A 68 12.89 -7.07 -24.53
N ILE A 69 14.11 -6.66 -24.14
CA ILE A 69 14.34 -5.64 -23.11
C ILE A 69 13.89 -4.25 -23.60
N LEU A 70 13.96 -3.98 -24.91
CA LEU A 70 13.50 -2.70 -25.48
C LEU A 70 11.98 -2.61 -25.45
N ALA A 71 11.28 -3.69 -25.77
CA ALA A 71 9.83 -3.76 -25.60
C ALA A 71 9.44 -3.63 -24.12
N LEU A 72 10.12 -4.34 -23.22
CA LEU A 72 9.90 -4.23 -21.77
C LEU A 72 10.06 -2.78 -21.30
N ARG A 73 11.15 -2.11 -21.68
CA ARG A 73 11.40 -0.70 -21.35
C ARG A 73 10.30 0.22 -21.87
N ARG A 74 9.81 0.03 -23.10
CA ARG A 74 8.68 0.82 -23.64
C ARG A 74 7.42 0.62 -22.82
N VAL A 75 7.09 -0.63 -22.46
CA VAL A 75 5.91 -0.94 -21.63
C VAL A 75 6.04 -0.32 -20.24
N LEU A 76 7.22 -0.39 -19.61
CA LEU A 76 7.50 0.23 -18.31
C LEU A 76 7.30 1.75 -18.36
N ILE A 77 7.87 2.44 -19.36
CA ILE A 77 7.74 3.89 -19.53
C ILE A 77 6.29 4.29 -19.77
N GLN A 78 5.60 3.58 -20.69
CA GLN A 78 4.20 3.84 -20.96
C GLN A 78 3.37 3.67 -19.69
N ARG A 79 3.59 2.59 -18.94
CA ARG A 79 2.87 2.34 -17.71
C ARG A 79 3.13 3.42 -16.67
N LEU A 80 4.38 3.85 -16.49
CA LEU A 80 4.74 4.89 -15.53
C LEU A 80 4.08 6.23 -15.87
N ILE A 81 4.12 6.66 -17.15
CA ILE A 81 3.49 7.92 -17.58
C ILE A 81 1.97 7.84 -17.44
N VAL A 82 1.37 6.73 -17.85
CA VAL A 82 -0.08 6.52 -17.78
C VAL A 82 -0.54 6.49 -16.33
N TYR A 83 0.18 5.80 -15.45
CA TYR A 83 -0.10 5.73 -14.02
C TYR A 83 -0.03 7.13 -13.42
N GLN A 84 1.10 7.83 -13.59
CA GLN A 84 1.31 9.19 -13.12
C GLN A 84 0.17 10.15 -13.50
N VAL A 85 -0.17 10.20 -14.80
CA VAL A 85 -1.12 11.19 -15.31
C VAL A 85 -2.55 10.80 -14.96
N LEU A 86 -2.93 9.55 -15.18
CA LEU A 86 -4.32 9.14 -14.96
C LEU A 86 -4.67 9.11 -13.49
N GLU A 87 -3.77 8.67 -12.62
CA GLU A 87 -4.05 8.55 -11.19
C GLU A 87 -4.15 9.92 -10.54
N ASN A 88 -3.18 10.80 -10.77
CA ASN A 88 -3.28 12.19 -10.34
C ASN A 88 -4.57 12.87 -10.82
N LEU A 89 -5.02 12.59 -12.05
CA LEU A 89 -6.29 13.12 -12.56
C LEU A 89 -7.50 12.49 -11.86
N ILE A 90 -7.55 11.17 -11.79
CA ILE A 90 -8.68 10.41 -11.24
C ILE A 90 -8.83 10.70 -9.75
N GLU A 91 -7.74 10.67 -9.01
CA GLU A 91 -7.70 10.85 -7.57
C GLU A 91 -8.07 12.27 -7.14
N ASN A 92 -7.63 13.30 -7.86
CA ASN A 92 -8.03 14.67 -7.57
C ASN A 92 -9.45 14.97 -8.06
N SER A 93 -9.86 14.38 -9.19
CA SER A 93 -11.15 14.70 -9.82
C SER A 93 -12.32 13.98 -9.16
N ILE A 94 -12.21 12.68 -8.85
CA ILE A 94 -13.34 11.86 -8.37
C ILE A 94 -13.92 12.38 -7.05
N PRO A 95 -13.12 12.64 -6.00
CA PRO A 95 -13.65 13.15 -4.73
C PRO A 95 -14.30 14.51 -4.89
N TYR A 96 -13.69 15.39 -5.69
CA TYR A 96 -14.22 16.72 -5.99
C TYR A 96 -15.56 16.65 -6.74
N LEU A 97 -15.64 15.80 -7.78
CA LEU A 97 -16.87 15.53 -8.53
C LEU A 97 -17.96 14.95 -7.63
N LYS A 98 -17.63 13.95 -6.80
CA LYS A 98 -18.57 13.31 -5.86
C LYS A 98 -19.11 14.30 -4.83
N TYR A 99 -18.25 15.15 -4.27
CA TYR A 99 -18.66 16.22 -3.36
C TYR A 99 -19.53 17.28 -4.06
N SER A 100 -19.11 17.75 -5.24
CA SER A 100 -19.85 18.74 -6.02
C SER A 100 -21.25 18.25 -6.39
N TYR A 101 -21.36 17.00 -6.84
CA TYR A 101 -22.63 16.35 -7.16
C TYR A 101 -23.55 16.21 -5.93
N LYS A 102 -23.04 15.70 -4.81
CA LYS A 102 -23.80 15.60 -3.55
C LYS A 102 -24.27 16.97 -3.05
N LYS A 103 -23.40 17.97 -3.10
CA LYS A 103 -23.71 19.36 -2.72
C LYS A 103 -24.80 19.94 -3.62
N TYR A 104 -24.69 19.74 -4.93
CA TYR A 104 -25.70 20.20 -5.89
C TYR A 104 -27.09 19.64 -5.54
N ILE A 105 -27.19 18.32 -5.33
CA ILE A 105 -28.44 17.66 -4.92
C ILE A 105 -28.97 18.21 -3.60
N ALA A 106 -28.10 18.36 -2.58
CA ALA A 106 -28.48 18.86 -1.27
C ALA A 106 -29.04 20.29 -1.32
N VAL A 107 -28.41 21.18 -2.09
CA VAL A 107 -28.87 22.57 -2.29
C VAL A 107 -30.21 22.59 -3.03
N HIS A 108 -30.37 21.78 -4.08
CA HIS A 108 -31.62 21.70 -4.81
C HIS A 108 -32.79 21.20 -3.94
N LYS A 109 -32.55 20.19 -3.10
CA LYS A 109 -33.54 19.63 -2.17
C LYS A 109 -33.91 20.64 -1.06
N LYS A 110 -32.95 21.42 -0.56
CA LYS A 110 -33.15 22.47 0.45
C LYS A 110 -33.93 23.67 -0.10
N LYS A 111 -33.66 24.07 -1.36
CA LYS A 111 -34.38 25.16 -2.05
C LYS A 111 -35.86 24.81 -2.31
N ARG A 112 -36.19 23.53 -2.49
CA ARG A 112 -37.58 23.05 -2.55
C ARG A 112 -38.29 22.97 -1.19
N GLY A 113 -37.57 23.11 -0.07
CA GLY A 113 -38.07 22.66 1.23
C GLY A 113 -37.92 23.61 2.42
N LYS A 114 -37.58 24.90 2.29
CA LYS A 114 -37.60 25.79 3.48
C LYS A 114 -37.89 27.28 3.25
N GLU A 115 -39.08 27.68 3.71
CA GLU A 115 -39.38 28.92 4.41
C GLU A 115 -38.67 28.95 5.78
N SER A 116 -37.94 30.03 6.05
CA SER A 116 -37.69 30.68 7.35
C SER A 116 -36.66 30.14 8.39
N THR A 117 -35.84 31.10 8.84
CA THR A 117 -35.13 31.33 10.13
C THR A 117 -33.78 30.68 10.51
N VAL A 118 -32.96 31.57 11.12
CA VAL A 118 -31.91 31.39 12.17
C VAL A 118 -30.43 31.56 11.74
N GLY A 119 -29.82 32.69 12.11
CA GLY A 119 -28.48 33.11 11.65
C GLY A 119 -27.24 32.64 12.45
N ARG A 120 -27.35 31.90 13.56
CA ARG A 120 -26.18 31.49 14.37
C ARG A 120 -25.99 29.98 14.52
N SER A 121 -27.07 29.19 14.68
CA SER A 121 -27.03 27.72 14.54
C SER A 121 -26.65 27.29 13.12
N VAL A 122 -26.91 28.16 12.12
CA VAL A 122 -26.57 27.92 10.71
C VAL A 122 -25.06 27.81 10.47
N ARG A 123 -24.20 28.51 11.21
CA ARG A 123 -22.75 28.47 10.93
C ARG A 123 -22.12 27.14 11.36
N LEU A 124 -22.53 26.60 12.51
CA LEU A 124 -22.12 25.28 12.99
C LEU A 124 -22.75 24.17 12.15
N SER A 125 -24.04 24.29 11.84
CA SER A 125 -24.72 23.35 10.94
C SER A 125 -24.06 23.34 9.56
N THR A 126 -23.57 24.49 9.06
CA THR A 126 -22.86 24.57 7.77
C THR A 126 -21.55 23.80 7.77
N ARG A 127 -20.76 23.81 8.86
CA ARG A 127 -19.51 23.04 8.91
C ARG A 127 -19.79 21.54 8.99
N VAL A 128 -20.74 21.14 9.83
CA VAL A 128 -21.15 19.73 9.97
C VAL A 128 -21.79 19.21 8.69
N GLU A 129 -22.67 19.99 8.04
CA GLU A 129 -23.31 19.67 6.76
C GLU A 129 -22.28 19.55 5.64
N LYS A 130 -21.27 20.44 5.59
CA LYS A 130 -20.16 20.32 4.64
C LYS A 130 -19.36 19.04 4.85
N GLU A 131 -18.99 18.72 6.09
CA GLU A 131 -18.21 17.52 6.41
C GLU A 131 -19.00 16.23 6.17
N TYR A 132 -20.32 16.26 6.41
CA TYR A 132 -21.22 15.14 6.13
C TYR A 132 -21.36 14.83 4.63
N LEU A 133 -21.29 15.85 3.77
CA LEU A 133 -21.38 15.67 2.32
C LEU A 133 -20.10 15.10 1.70
N LYS A 134 -18.96 15.20 2.38
CA LYS A 134 -17.70 14.64 1.91
C LYS A 134 -17.75 13.10 1.86
N PRO A 135 -17.10 12.46 0.89
CA PRO A 135 -16.95 11.02 0.87
C PRO A 135 -16.09 10.52 2.05
N SER A 136 -16.43 9.34 2.56
CA SER A 136 -15.60 8.62 3.53
C SER A 136 -14.34 8.06 2.84
N TYR A 137 -13.27 7.90 3.62
CA TYR A 137 -12.04 7.25 3.21
C TYR A 137 -12.22 5.73 3.28
N THR A 138 -12.49 5.10 2.13
CA THR A 138 -12.87 3.68 2.02
C THR A 138 -12.05 2.99 0.94
N ALA A 139 -11.69 1.73 1.17
CA ALA A 139 -10.97 0.91 0.19
C ALA A 139 -11.81 0.59 -1.06
N SER A 140 -11.15 0.43 -2.20
CA SER A 140 -11.75 0.05 -3.48
C SER A 140 -12.25 -1.40 -3.52
N ILE A 141 -11.67 -2.28 -2.70
CA ILE A 141 -11.94 -3.72 -2.66
C ILE A 141 -13.19 -4.08 -1.85
N GLY A 142 -13.62 -3.22 -0.92
CA GLY A 142 -14.82 -3.47 -0.12
C GLY A 142 -15.22 -2.29 0.74
N ALA A 143 -16.50 -1.94 0.69
CA ALA A 143 -17.07 -0.86 1.50
C ALA A 143 -17.07 -1.16 3.02
N GLU A 144 -16.87 -2.42 3.41
CA GLU A 144 -16.80 -2.83 4.82
C GLU A 144 -15.40 -2.64 5.44
N LEU A 145 -14.38 -2.37 4.61
CA LEU A 145 -13.07 -1.97 5.09
C LEU A 145 -13.03 -0.44 5.11
N GLU A 146 -13.23 0.13 6.30
CA GLU A 146 -12.97 1.53 6.59
C GLU A 146 -11.46 1.82 6.58
N ASP A 147 -10.77 1.49 5.48
CA ASP A 147 -9.37 1.86 5.32
C ASP A 147 -9.00 2.12 3.86
N GLY A 148 -9.20 3.37 3.41
CA GLY A 148 -8.62 3.81 2.14
C GLY A 148 -7.09 3.71 2.11
N LEU A 149 -6.44 3.52 3.27
CA LEU A 149 -5.00 3.33 3.39
C LEU A 149 -4.51 2.09 2.64
N PHE A 150 -5.39 1.10 2.47
CA PHE A 150 -5.07 -0.08 1.67
C PHE A 150 -4.73 0.29 0.22
N ASP A 151 -5.54 1.14 -0.42
CA ASP A 151 -5.32 1.52 -1.83
C ASP A 151 -4.02 2.36 -1.94
N ASP A 152 -3.82 3.31 -1.02
CA ASP A 152 -2.64 4.19 -1.00
C ASP A 152 -1.34 3.38 -0.79
N PHE A 153 -1.34 2.39 0.13
CA PHE A 153 -0.18 1.50 0.28
C PHE A 153 -0.01 0.53 -0.89
N LEU A 154 -1.10 0.07 -1.50
CA LEU A 154 -1.05 -0.83 -2.64
C LEU A 154 -0.37 -0.15 -3.83
N GLU A 155 -0.76 1.07 -4.14
CA GLU A 155 -0.13 1.94 -5.14
C GLU A 155 1.38 2.05 -4.88
N LEU A 156 1.75 2.49 -3.68
CA LEU A 156 3.16 2.69 -3.32
C LEU A 156 3.96 1.37 -3.38
N THR A 157 3.36 0.26 -2.98
CA THR A 157 3.98 -1.07 -3.02
C THR A 157 4.19 -1.57 -4.45
N LEU A 158 3.22 -1.35 -5.34
CA LEU A 158 3.34 -1.69 -6.77
C LEU A 158 4.37 -0.79 -7.46
N GLN A 159 4.43 0.50 -7.12
CA GLN A 159 5.45 1.40 -7.63
C GLN A 159 6.85 0.94 -7.18
N PHE A 160 7.02 0.60 -5.89
CA PHE A 160 8.27 0.05 -5.37
C PHE A 160 8.71 -1.23 -6.10
N GLY A 161 7.79 -2.18 -6.30
CA GLY A 161 8.08 -3.40 -7.03
C GLY A 161 8.50 -3.15 -8.48
N MET A 162 7.87 -2.17 -9.15
CA MET A 162 8.24 -1.77 -10.52
C MET A 162 9.68 -1.23 -10.59
N ILE A 163 10.07 -0.39 -9.62
CA ILE A 163 11.42 0.18 -9.56
C ILE A 163 12.44 -0.92 -9.30
N MET A 164 12.21 -1.73 -8.27
CA MET A 164 13.20 -2.70 -7.80
C MET A 164 13.35 -3.88 -8.76
N MET A 165 12.25 -4.47 -9.26
CA MET A 165 12.31 -5.68 -10.09
C MET A 165 12.84 -5.44 -11.50
N PHE A 166 12.72 -4.22 -12.02
CA PHE A 166 13.09 -3.87 -13.40
C PHE A 166 14.18 -2.79 -13.49
N ALA A 167 14.96 -2.62 -12.43
CA ALA A 167 16.04 -1.64 -12.35
C ALA A 167 17.06 -1.80 -13.49
N CYS A 168 17.43 -3.05 -13.84
CA CYS A 168 18.35 -3.33 -14.95
C CYS A 168 17.79 -2.93 -16.33
N ALA A 169 16.47 -3.03 -16.53
CA ALA A 169 15.83 -2.72 -17.82
C ALA A 169 15.67 -1.21 -18.04
N PHE A 170 15.41 -0.44 -16.98
CA PHE A 170 15.27 1.01 -17.05
C PHE A 170 15.75 1.72 -15.76
N PRO A 171 17.05 2.01 -15.64
CA PRO A 171 17.62 2.60 -14.41
C PRO A 171 17.03 3.97 -14.03
N LEU A 172 16.62 4.77 -15.03
CA LEU A 172 16.03 6.10 -14.81
C LEU A 172 14.64 6.06 -14.17
N ILE A 173 14.02 4.87 -14.01
CA ILE A 173 12.70 4.71 -13.39
C ILE A 173 12.63 5.33 -12.00
N PHE A 174 13.74 5.29 -11.25
CA PHE A 174 13.82 5.86 -9.90
C PHE A 174 13.63 7.38 -9.90
N CYS A 175 14.19 8.10 -10.87
CA CYS A 175 14.04 9.55 -10.95
C CYS A 175 12.57 9.95 -11.20
N PHE A 176 11.89 9.23 -12.09
CA PHE A 176 10.47 9.46 -12.34
C PHE A 176 9.61 9.13 -11.12
N ALA A 177 9.89 8.01 -10.45
CA ALA A 177 9.22 7.64 -9.21
C ALA A 177 9.44 8.66 -8.08
N ALA A 178 10.64 9.23 -7.96
CA ALA A 178 10.93 10.24 -6.97
C ALA A 178 10.13 11.54 -7.23
N LEU A 179 10.03 11.95 -8.50
CA LEU A 179 9.17 13.07 -8.89
C LEU A 179 7.70 12.78 -8.59
N ASN A 180 7.23 11.55 -8.88
CA ASN A 180 5.88 11.11 -8.51
C ASN A 180 5.64 11.27 -7.02
N ASN A 181 6.51 10.69 -6.19
CA ASN A 181 6.32 10.67 -4.74
C ASN A 181 6.28 12.10 -4.14
N VAL A 182 6.98 13.06 -4.74
CA VAL A 182 6.92 14.47 -4.32
C VAL A 182 5.57 15.10 -4.64
N THR A 183 5.01 14.83 -5.83
CA THR A 183 3.66 15.30 -6.19
C THR A 183 2.59 14.58 -5.38
N GLU A 184 2.76 13.28 -5.17
CA GLU A 184 1.81 12.40 -4.49
C GLU A 184 1.68 12.78 -3.02
N LEU A 185 2.79 13.09 -2.34
CA LEU A 185 2.78 13.60 -0.97
C LEU A 185 1.88 14.84 -0.81
N ARG A 186 1.80 15.70 -1.83
CA ARG A 186 0.94 16.88 -1.82
C ARG A 186 -0.50 16.54 -2.19
N ALA A 187 -0.71 15.64 -3.14
CA ALA A 187 -2.03 15.16 -3.55
C ALA A 187 -2.73 14.42 -2.41
N ASP A 188 -2.08 13.46 -1.76
CA ASP A 188 -2.57 12.75 -0.59
C ASP A 188 -2.90 13.69 0.58
N ALA A 189 -2.04 14.68 0.84
CA ALA A 189 -2.32 15.68 1.85
C ALA A 189 -3.60 16.49 1.53
N LEU A 190 -3.80 16.88 0.27
CA LEU A 190 -5.00 17.59 -0.17
C LEU A 190 -6.25 16.69 -0.07
N LYS A 191 -6.14 15.44 -0.49
CA LYS A 191 -7.18 14.41 -0.40
C LYS A 191 -7.67 14.24 1.03
N LEU A 192 -6.77 14.05 1.99
CA LEU A 192 -7.12 13.84 3.41
C LEU A 192 -7.60 15.12 4.11
N LEU A 193 -7.01 16.28 3.82
CA LEU A 193 -7.34 17.54 4.52
C LEU A 193 -8.62 18.21 3.99
N VAL A 194 -8.84 18.16 2.68
CA VAL A 194 -9.87 18.97 2.01
C VAL A 194 -10.99 18.12 1.43
N MET A 195 -10.66 17.01 0.76
CA MET A 195 -11.62 16.27 -0.06
C MET A 195 -12.41 15.22 0.71
N LEU A 196 -11.77 14.56 1.68
CA LEU A 196 -12.37 13.46 2.43
C LEU A 196 -12.93 13.90 3.78
N LYS A 197 -13.88 13.11 4.29
CA LYS A 197 -14.32 13.21 5.67
C LYS A 197 -13.20 12.72 6.59
N ARG A 198 -12.99 13.39 7.73
CA ARG A 198 -11.97 12.99 8.71
C ARG A 198 -12.14 11.51 9.12
N PRO A 199 -11.14 10.64 8.89
CA PRO A 199 -11.18 9.26 9.35
C PRO A 199 -10.99 9.16 10.87
N VAL A 200 -11.45 8.06 11.46
CA VAL A 200 -11.27 7.78 12.88
C VAL A 200 -9.81 7.37 13.13
N PRO A 201 -9.09 8.02 14.06
CA PRO A 201 -7.71 7.66 14.34
C PRO A 201 -7.62 6.25 14.94
N ARG A 202 -6.70 5.43 14.41
CA ARG A 202 -6.38 4.10 14.92
C ARG A 202 -4.93 4.08 15.40
N ALA A 203 -4.70 3.44 16.54
CA ALA A 203 -3.34 3.18 17.01
C ALA A 203 -2.78 1.99 16.23
N ALA A 204 -1.65 2.18 15.56
CA ALA A 204 -0.89 1.12 14.91
C ALA A 204 0.58 1.24 15.33
N ALA A 205 1.19 0.12 15.71
CA ALA A 205 2.59 0.08 16.12
C ALA A 205 3.54 0.01 14.92
N THR A 206 3.10 -0.59 13.81
CA THR A 206 3.89 -0.80 12.59
C THR A 206 3.00 -0.63 11.35
N ILE A 207 3.59 -0.69 10.16
CA ILE A 207 2.86 -0.77 8.88
C ILE A 207 2.17 -2.14 8.66
N GLY A 208 2.40 -3.12 9.55
CA GLY A 208 1.76 -4.44 9.50
C GLY A 208 2.24 -5.31 8.33
N ALA A 209 1.29 -5.98 7.67
CA ALA A 209 1.53 -6.96 6.62
C ALA A 209 2.37 -6.44 5.45
N TRP A 210 2.30 -5.13 5.17
CA TRP A 210 3.05 -4.46 4.12
C TRP A 210 4.57 -4.61 4.27
N LEU A 211 5.09 -4.66 5.51
CA LEU A 211 6.53 -4.86 5.74
C LEU A 211 7.02 -6.18 5.12
N ASN A 212 6.28 -7.26 5.35
CA ASN A 212 6.60 -8.58 4.79
C ASN A 212 6.46 -8.58 3.26
N ILE A 213 5.51 -7.80 2.72
CA ILE A 213 5.35 -7.63 1.27
C ILE A 213 6.56 -6.91 0.66
N PHE A 214 7.05 -5.83 1.28
CA PHE A 214 8.28 -5.15 0.82
C PHE A 214 9.48 -6.10 0.85
N GLN A 215 9.62 -6.89 1.91
CA GLN A 215 10.70 -7.89 2.01
C GLN A 215 10.60 -8.95 0.90
N PHE A 216 9.39 -9.42 0.60
CA PHE A 216 9.13 -10.32 -0.52
C PHE A 216 9.51 -9.68 -1.86
N LEU A 217 9.12 -8.43 -2.10
CA LEU A 217 9.45 -7.70 -3.32
C LEU A 217 10.96 -7.49 -3.50
N VAL A 218 11.72 -7.28 -2.43
CA VAL A 218 13.18 -7.19 -2.49
C VAL A 218 13.81 -8.51 -2.93
N VAL A 219 13.33 -9.65 -2.41
CA VAL A 219 13.82 -10.98 -2.83
C VAL A 219 13.47 -11.22 -4.30
N MET A 220 12.21 -10.95 -4.68
CA MET A 220 11.79 -11.04 -6.09
C MET A 220 12.64 -10.15 -7.00
N ALA A 221 12.99 -8.94 -6.56
CA ALA A 221 13.83 -8.03 -7.32
C ALA A 221 15.23 -8.59 -7.60
N ILE A 222 15.84 -9.28 -6.63
CA ILE A 222 17.14 -9.94 -6.85
C ILE A 222 16.99 -10.99 -7.96
N CYS A 223 15.99 -11.88 -7.85
CA CYS A 223 15.76 -12.93 -8.84
C CYS A 223 15.42 -12.36 -10.23
N THR A 224 14.58 -11.33 -10.32
CA THR A 224 14.15 -10.76 -11.60
C THR A 224 15.27 -10.00 -12.30
N ASN A 225 16.11 -9.24 -11.56
CA ASN A 225 17.26 -8.57 -12.17
C ASN A 225 18.33 -9.57 -12.63
N CYS A 226 18.56 -10.66 -11.88
CA CYS A 226 19.43 -11.74 -12.33
C CYS A 226 18.88 -12.39 -13.61
N LEU A 227 17.57 -12.66 -13.67
CA LEU A 227 16.91 -13.17 -14.87
C LEU A 227 17.05 -12.22 -16.06
N LEU A 228 16.83 -10.92 -15.86
CA LEU A 228 17.01 -9.91 -16.91
C LEU A 228 18.45 -9.85 -17.42
N LEU A 229 19.44 -10.01 -16.52
CA LEU A 229 20.85 -10.11 -16.91
C LEU A 229 21.13 -11.36 -17.73
N VAL A 230 20.54 -12.52 -17.39
CA VAL A 230 20.64 -13.73 -18.22
C VAL A 230 20.04 -13.48 -19.61
N CYS A 231 18.87 -12.85 -19.69
CA CYS A 231 18.24 -12.52 -20.97
C CYS A 231 19.08 -11.56 -21.80
N LEU A 232 19.68 -10.54 -21.18
CA LEU A 232 20.60 -9.61 -21.85
C LEU A 232 21.86 -10.34 -22.36
N TYR A 233 22.41 -11.21 -21.53
CA TYR A 233 23.58 -12.02 -21.82
C TYR A 233 23.37 -12.95 -23.02
N ASP A 234 22.22 -13.61 -23.09
CA ASP A 234 21.84 -14.49 -24.20
C ASP A 234 21.70 -13.73 -25.53
N VAL A 235 21.16 -12.51 -25.50
CA VAL A 235 20.99 -11.67 -26.70
C VAL A 235 22.32 -11.13 -27.23
N GLU A 236 23.26 -10.77 -26.36
CA GLU A 236 24.55 -10.19 -26.79
C GLU A 236 25.55 -11.22 -27.32
N GLY A 237 25.37 -12.51 -27.04
CA GLY A 237 26.00 -13.65 -27.76
C GLY A 237 27.53 -13.71 -27.81
N LYS A 238 28.24 -12.83 -27.09
CA LYS A 238 29.70 -12.64 -27.21
C LYS A 238 30.54 -13.53 -26.31
N TRP A 239 29.95 -14.20 -25.32
CA TRP A 239 30.65 -14.91 -24.25
C TRP A 239 30.21 -16.38 -24.16
N ARG A 240 31.09 -17.28 -23.66
CA ARG A 240 30.75 -18.71 -23.48
C ARG A 240 29.63 -18.85 -22.45
N ILE A 241 28.53 -19.51 -22.83
CA ILE A 241 27.28 -19.51 -22.06
C ILE A 241 27.44 -20.13 -20.65
N GLU A 242 28.26 -21.16 -20.50
CA GLU A 242 28.43 -21.88 -19.23
C GLU A 242 29.04 -21.07 -18.08
N PRO A 243 30.21 -20.39 -18.23
CA PRO A 243 30.75 -19.58 -17.14
C PRO A 243 29.89 -18.34 -16.83
N GLY A 244 29.18 -17.79 -17.83
CA GLY A 244 28.32 -16.62 -17.65
C GLY A 244 27.09 -16.91 -16.78
N LEU A 245 26.40 -18.02 -17.04
CA LEU A 245 25.26 -18.46 -16.22
C LEU A 245 25.68 -18.76 -14.77
N ALA A 246 26.81 -19.45 -14.61
CA ALA A 246 27.35 -19.75 -13.28
C ALA A 246 27.69 -18.47 -12.51
N ALA A 247 28.28 -17.46 -13.16
CA ALA A 247 28.58 -16.18 -12.54
C ALA A 247 27.31 -15.44 -12.08
N ILE A 248 26.24 -15.45 -12.89
CA ILE A 248 24.97 -14.80 -12.51
C ILE A 248 24.32 -15.51 -11.32
N LEU A 249 24.34 -16.85 -11.29
CA LEU A 249 23.79 -17.63 -10.18
C LEU A 249 24.60 -17.43 -8.88
N ILE A 250 25.92 -17.35 -8.96
CA ILE A 250 26.78 -17.02 -7.81
C ILE A 250 26.46 -15.62 -7.30
N MET A 251 26.33 -14.64 -8.19
CA MET A 251 25.95 -13.27 -7.84
C MET A 251 24.55 -13.23 -7.18
N GLU A 252 23.58 -13.98 -7.69
CA GLU A 252 22.25 -14.10 -7.06
C GLU A 252 22.36 -14.57 -5.61
N HIS A 253 23.07 -15.68 -5.36
CA HIS A 253 23.25 -16.24 -4.02
C HIS A 253 24.02 -15.29 -3.09
N ALA A 254 25.03 -14.60 -3.62
CA ALA A 254 25.76 -13.58 -2.87
C ALA A 254 24.85 -12.41 -2.46
N LEU A 255 24.02 -11.90 -3.37
CA LEU A 255 23.07 -10.83 -3.08
C LEU A 255 21.99 -11.25 -2.08
N LEU A 256 21.48 -12.48 -2.19
CA LEU A 256 20.55 -13.03 -1.21
C LEU A 256 21.21 -13.16 0.17
N LEU A 257 22.43 -13.68 0.24
CA LEU A 257 23.19 -13.80 1.49
C LEU A 257 23.46 -12.43 2.11
N ILE A 258 23.81 -11.43 1.30
CA ILE A 258 23.95 -10.04 1.75
C ILE A 258 22.63 -9.55 2.34
N LYS A 259 21.50 -9.71 1.64
CA LYS A 259 20.17 -9.29 2.12
C LYS A 259 19.83 -9.93 3.47
N PHE A 260 19.96 -11.25 3.59
CA PHE A 260 19.64 -11.96 4.83
C PHE A 260 20.64 -11.65 5.95
N GLY A 261 21.92 -11.48 5.60
CA GLY A 261 22.97 -11.07 6.54
C GLY A 261 22.70 -9.68 7.12
N PHE A 262 22.42 -8.67 6.28
CA PHE A 262 22.08 -7.33 6.74
C PHE A 262 20.84 -7.31 7.62
N SER A 263 19.82 -8.12 7.31
CA SER A 263 18.63 -8.25 8.14
C SER A 263 18.92 -8.84 9.53
N HIS A 264 20.02 -9.59 9.69
CA HIS A 264 20.43 -10.13 10.98
C HIS A 264 21.34 -9.16 11.75
N PHE A 265 22.22 -8.44 11.04
CA PHE A 265 23.18 -7.52 11.66
C PHE A 265 22.56 -6.19 12.08
N VAL A 266 21.57 -5.68 11.35
CA VAL A 266 20.94 -4.39 11.66
C VAL A 266 19.76 -4.63 12.61
N PRO A 267 19.82 -4.16 13.87
CA PRO A 267 18.72 -4.32 14.81
C PRO A 267 17.48 -3.53 14.35
N GLU A 268 16.30 -4.13 14.49
CA GLU A 268 15.03 -3.52 14.06
C GLU A 268 14.68 -2.23 14.82
N GLU A 269 15.11 -2.11 16.08
CA GLU A 269 14.88 -0.92 16.89
C GLU A 269 16.21 -0.27 17.32
N PRO A 270 16.30 1.07 17.31
CA PRO A 270 17.46 1.79 17.83
C PRO A 270 17.69 1.51 19.32
N ALA A 271 18.95 1.49 19.75
CA ALA A 271 19.34 1.21 21.13
C ALA A 271 18.66 2.14 22.17
N TRP A 272 18.47 3.42 21.82
CA TRP A 272 17.81 4.38 22.70
C TRP A 272 16.30 4.12 22.87
N VAL A 273 15.62 3.60 21.84
CA VAL A 273 14.20 3.18 21.91
C VAL A 273 14.07 1.98 22.82
N ARG A 274 14.95 0.98 22.66
CA ARG A 274 15.01 -0.21 23.51
C ARG A 274 15.24 0.15 24.97
N ALA A 275 16.23 1.02 25.24
CA ALA A 275 16.53 1.49 26.60
C ALA A 275 15.34 2.22 27.23
N ASN A 276 14.66 3.08 26.46
CA ASN A 276 13.45 3.76 26.93
C ASN A 276 12.31 2.77 27.23
N ARG A 277 12.08 1.77 26.36
CA ARG A 277 11.08 0.71 26.60
C ARG A 277 11.35 -0.03 27.89
N VAL A 278 12.60 -0.47 28.11
CA VAL A 278 13.01 -1.16 29.35
C VAL A 278 12.78 -0.26 30.57
N ARG A 279 13.13 1.04 30.48
CA ARG A 279 12.89 2.00 31.56
C ARG A 279 11.40 2.16 31.88
N TYR A 280 10.54 2.29 30.87
CA TYR A 280 9.09 2.40 31.07
C TYR A 280 8.48 1.13 31.68
N VAL A 281 8.93 -0.05 31.24
CA VAL A 281 8.50 -1.34 31.82
C VAL A 281 8.93 -1.44 33.28
N ALA A 282 10.18 -1.11 33.60
CA ALA A 282 10.68 -1.11 34.99
C ALA A 282 9.92 -0.11 35.87
N GLN A 283 9.58 1.07 35.34
CA GLN A 283 8.78 2.07 36.05
C GLN A 283 7.35 1.56 36.30
N ALA A 284 6.70 0.96 35.29
CA ALA A 284 5.36 0.39 35.43
C ALA A 284 5.33 -0.75 36.46
N GLN A 285 6.32 -1.64 36.44
CA GLN A 285 6.48 -2.72 37.43
C GLN A 285 6.67 -2.17 38.85
N ASN A 286 7.49 -1.13 39.02
CA ASN A 286 7.70 -0.48 40.32
C ASN A 286 6.44 0.22 40.85
N VAL A 287 5.60 0.79 39.97
CA VAL A 287 4.33 1.39 40.39
C VAL A 287 3.34 0.30 40.80
N CYS A 288 3.23 -0.77 40.02
CA CYS A 288 2.35 -1.90 40.29
C CYS A 288 2.73 -2.61 41.61
N SER A 289 4.02 -2.87 41.84
CA SER A 289 4.50 -3.49 43.07
C SER A 289 4.22 -2.62 44.31
N LYS A 290 4.44 -1.30 44.22
CA LYS A 290 4.09 -0.35 45.29
C LYS A 290 2.58 -0.32 45.57
N GLN A 291 1.74 -0.39 44.53
CA GLN A 291 0.29 -0.45 44.70
C GLN A 291 -0.14 -1.76 45.36
N LEU A 292 0.46 -2.88 44.98
CA LEU A 292 0.22 -4.20 45.58
C LEU A 292 0.63 -4.24 47.06
N LEU A 293 1.81 -3.73 47.40
CA LEU A 293 2.26 -3.67 48.80
C LEU A 293 1.33 -2.77 49.64
N ARG A 294 0.87 -1.65 49.08
CA ARG A 294 -0.12 -0.78 49.74
C ARG A 294 -1.47 -1.48 49.93
N SER A 295 -1.95 -2.27 48.97
CA SER A 295 -3.21 -3.00 49.13
C SER A 295 -3.09 -4.12 50.18
N ILE A 296 -1.97 -4.85 50.21
CA ILE A 296 -1.70 -5.89 51.22
C ILE A 296 -1.67 -5.28 52.62
N SER A 297 -0.91 -4.19 52.82
CA SER A 297 -0.84 -3.51 54.13
C SER A 297 -2.19 -2.99 54.63
N LYS A 298 -3.03 -2.45 53.73
CA LYS A 298 -4.41 -2.04 54.07
C LYS A 298 -5.32 -3.20 54.43
N PHE A 299 -5.06 -4.39 53.87
CA PHE A 299 -5.85 -5.59 54.16
C PHE A 299 -5.48 -6.15 55.54
N GLN A 300 -4.18 -6.22 55.87
CA GLN A 300 -3.72 -6.61 57.21
C GLN A 300 -4.26 -5.67 58.30
N GLY A 301 -4.15 -4.35 58.12
CA GLY A 301 -4.70 -3.38 59.09
C GLY A 301 -6.23 -3.30 59.18
N LYS A 302 -6.97 -4.15 58.44
CA LYS A 302 -8.43 -4.34 58.59
C LYS A 302 -8.80 -5.64 59.29
N LEU A 303 -7.86 -6.57 59.41
CA LEU A 303 -8.04 -7.85 60.12
C LEU A 303 -7.69 -7.72 61.61
N ASP A 304 -6.90 -6.71 61.97
CA ASP A 304 -6.61 -6.29 63.36
C ASP A 304 -7.63 -5.24 63.83
#